data_AF-A0A383AHQ0-F1
#
_entry.id   AF-A0A383AHQ0-F1
#
_cell.length_a   1.000
_cell.length_b   1.000
_cell.length_c   1.000
_cell.angle_alpha   90.00
_cell.angle_beta   90.00
_cell.angle_gamma   90.00
#
_symmetry.space_group_name_H-M   'P 1'
#
loop_
_entity.id
_entity.type
_entity.pdbx_description
1 polymer ?
#
loop_
_entity_poly.entity_id
_entity_poly.type
_entity_poly.pdbx_seq_one_letter_code
_entity_poly.pdbx_strand_id
1 'polypeptide(L)' 'MGYAIVTGTCFGCQEFFGYNPHKVPSIPVNGVRQAICRDCVGIVQGNQRRDKLPVTEIHPQAYEPIHESEL' A
#
# COMPACT_ATOMS: atom_id res chain seq x y z
N MET A 1 -2.87 -19.71 -15.75
CA MET A 1 -2.81 -19.12 -14.40
C MET A 1 -2.59 -17.64 -14.59
N GLY A 2 -3.57 -16.86 -14.20
CA GLY A 2 -3.63 -15.41 -14.33
C GLY A 2 -3.15 -14.72 -13.06
N TYR A 3 -2.62 -13.52 -13.25
CA TYR A 3 -2.28 -12.58 -12.19
C TYR A 3 -2.86 -11.22 -12.56
N ALA A 4 -3.25 -10.44 -11.55
CA ALA A 4 -3.69 -9.07 -11.73
C ALA A 4 -2.85 -8.11 -10.89
N ILE A 5 -2.79 -6.86 -11.31
CA ILE A 5 -2.24 -5.76 -10.52
C ILE A 5 -3.16 -4.56 -10.70
N VAL A 6 -3.45 -3.85 -9.61
CA VAL A 6 -4.19 -2.59 -9.69
C VAL A 6 -3.18 -1.47 -9.86
N THR A 7 -3.45 -0.56 -10.79
CA THR A 7 -2.66 0.64 -10.98
C THR A 7 -3.45 1.87 -10.57
N GLY A 8 -2.83 2.76 -9.81
CA GLY A 8 -3.45 4.02 -9.37
C GLY A 8 -2.41 4.99 -8.82
N THR A 9 -2.88 6.12 -8.30
CA THR A 9 -2.00 7.10 -7.66
C THR A 9 -1.90 6.86 -6.15
N CYS A 10 -0.71 7.08 -5.60
CA CYS A 10 -0.51 7.09 -4.15
C CYS A 10 -1.26 8.28 -3.53
N PHE A 11 -2.04 8.05 -2.48
CA PHE A 11 -2.73 9.15 -1.80
C PHE A 11 -1.75 10.19 -1.19
N GLY A 12 -0.57 9.76 -0.76
CA GLY A 12 0.44 10.63 -0.13
C GLY A 12 1.21 11.50 -1.13
N CYS A 13 1.83 10.90 -2.14
CA CYS A 13 2.71 11.61 -3.09
C CYS A 13 2.12 11.80 -4.49
N GLN A 14 0.95 11.24 -4.78
CA GLN A 14 0.27 11.26 -6.09
C GLN A 14 1.02 10.57 -7.23
N GLU A 15 2.15 9.91 -6.97
CA GLU A 15 2.85 9.11 -7.97
C GLU A 15 2.05 7.87 -8.36
N PHE A 16 2.17 7.49 -9.64
CA PHE A 16 1.51 6.32 -10.20
C PHE A 16 2.28 5.05 -9.80
N PHE A 17 1.58 4.03 -9.32
CA PHE A 17 2.19 2.77 -8.93
C PHE A 17 1.22 1.59 -9.08
N GLY A 18 1.79 0.39 -9.19
CA GLY A 18 1.06 -0.87 -9.15
C GLY A 18 1.03 -1.44 -7.73
N TYR A 19 -0.08 -2.08 -7.36
CA TYR A 19 -0.24 -2.68 -6.04
C TYR A 19 -1.23 -3.84 -6.00
N ASN A 20 -1.13 -4.64 -4.94
CA ASN A 20 -2.07 -5.69 -4.61
C ASN A 20 -3.30 -5.08 -3.91
N PRO A 21 -4.52 -5.20 -4.47
CA PRO A 21 -5.70 -4.53 -3.92
C PRO A 21 -6.10 -5.00 -2.51
N HIS A 22 -5.73 -6.23 -2.13
CA HIS A 22 -6.08 -6.82 -0.84
C HIS A 22 -5.01 -6.61 0.24
N LYS A 23 -3.77 -6.33 -0.17
CA LYS A 23 -2.61 -6.33 0.73
C LYS A 23 -1.89 -4.98 0.83
N VAL A 24 -2.19 -4.03 -0.06
CA VAL A 24 -1.58 -2.70 -0.02
C VAL A 24 -2.00 -1.95 1.25
N PRO A 25 -1.05 -1.30 1.94
CA PRO A 25 -1.37 -0.31 2.97
C PRO A 25 -2.30 0.76 2.39
N SER A 26 -3.40 1.02 3.08
CA SER A 26 -4.41 1.97 2.63
C SER A 26 -5.10 2.64 3.81
N ILE A 27 -5.56 3.87 3.58
CA ILE A 27 -6.30 4.65 4.57
C ILE A 27 -7.73 4.91 4.07
N PRO A 28 -8.75 4.88 4.95
CA PRO A 28 -10.11 5.22 4.56
C PRO A 28 -10.27 6.74 4.45
N VAL A 29 -10.74 7.22 3.29
CA VAL A 29 -11.08 8.63 3.03
C VAL A 29 -12.47 8.67 2.43
N ASN A 30 -13.42 9.32 3.12
CA ASN A 30 -14.84 9.37 2.73
C ASN A 30 -15.44 7.98 2.45
N GLY A 31 -15.06 6.98 3.26
CA GLY A 31 -15.54 5.60 3.12
C GLY A 31 -14.84 4.78 2.03
N VAL A 32 -13.90 5.37 1.27
CA VAL A 32 -13.15 4.70 0.21
C VAL A 32 -11.71 4.46 0.66
N ARG A 33 -11.19 3.25 0.48
CA ARG A 33 -9.78 2.95 0.78
C ARG A 33 -8.87 3.55 -0.28
N GLN A 34 -7.91 4.35 0.15
CA GLN A 34 -6.91 5.00 -0.68
C GLN A 34 -5.55 4.35 -0.46
N ALA A 35 -4.92 3.87 -1.53
CA ALA A 35 -3.66 3.13 -1.45
C ALA A 35 -2.45 4.05 -1.24
N ILE A 36 -1.43 3.55 -0.52
CA ILE A 36 -0.18 4.26 -0.22
C ILE A 36 0.99 3.49 -0.83
N CYS A 37 1.89 4.17 -1.53
CA CYS A 37 3.08 3.56 -2.12
C CYS A 37 4.14 3.22 -1.07
N ARG A 38 5.10 2.37 -1.46
CA ARG A 38 6.19 1.89 -0.59
C ARG A 38 6.98 3.03 0.04
N ASP A 39 7.28 4.07 -0.74
CA ASP A 39 8.13 5.17 -0.28
C ASP A 39 7.41 6.06 0.74
N CYS A 40 6.13 6.36 0.52
CA CYS A 40 5.31 7.08 1.49
C CYS A 40 5.17 6.30 2.80
N VAL A 41 4.96 4.97 2.75
CA VAL A 41 4.97 4.16 3.97
C VAL A 41 6.34 4.20 4.65
N GLY A 42 7.44 4.14 3.89
CA GLY A 42 8.80 4.23 4.42
C GLY A 42 9.06 5.54 5.19
N ILE A 43 8.56 6.68 4.68
CA ILE A 43 8.63 7.97 5.39
C ILE A 43 7.87 7.91 6.72
N VAL A 44 6.64 7.36 6.71
CA VAL A 44 5.82 7.21 7.91
C VAL A 44 6.50 6.29 8.92
N GLN A 45 7.07 5.17 8.48
CA GLN A 45 7.84 4.27 9.34
C GLN A 45 9.06 4.97 9.95
N GLY A 46 9.75 5.84 9.19
CA GLY A 46 10.85 6.66 9.69
C GLY A 46 10.40 7.58 10.84
N ASN A 47 9.26 8.24 10.67
CA ASN A 47 8.66 9.06 11.72
C ASN A 47 8.23 8.23 12.94
N GLN A 48 7.58 7.09 12.72
CA GLN A 48 7.18 6.17 13.79
C GLN A 48 8.37 5.70 14.62
N ARG A 49 9.49 5.33 13.97
CA ARG A 49 10.73 4.94 14.66
C ARG A 49 11.31 6.08 15.48
N ARG A 50 11.38 7.30 14.90
CA ARG A 50 11.86 8.50 15.60
C ARG A 50 11.01 8.79 16.84
N ASP A 51 9.70 8.67 16.71
CA ASP A 51 8.72 9.04 17.74
C ASP A 51 8.40 7.87 18.68
N LYS A 52 9.09 6.72 18.53
CA LYS A 52 8.89 5.48 19.30
C LYS A 52 7.44 4.97 19.27
N LEU A 53 6.78 5.13 18.14
CA LEU A 53 5.43 4.64 17.87
C LEU A 53 5.46 3.24 17.23
N PRO A 54 4.37 2.46 17.32
CA PRO A 54 4.22 1.23 16.56
C PRO A 54 4.45 1.45 15.06
N VAL A 55 5.31 0.63 14.47
CA VAL A 55 5.68 0.74 13.06
C VAL A 55 4.63 0.03 12.21
N THR A 56 4.14 0.70 11.16
CA THR A 56 3.21 0.09 10.22
C THR A 56 3.89 -1.04 9.47
N GLU A 57 3.40 -2.27 9.63
CA GLU A 57 3.90 -3.41 8.87
C GLU A 57 3.33 -3.44 7.45
N ILE A 58 4.20 -3.72 6.47
CA ILE A 58 3.81 -3.87 5.07
C ILE A 58 3.71 -5.36 4.79
N HIS A 59 2.56 -5.82 4.28
CA HIS A 59 2.42 -7.20 3.84
C HIS A 59 3.46 -7.51 2.74
N PRO A 60 4.15 -8.67 2.76
CA PRO A 60 5.22 -8.96 1.79
C PRO A 60 4.76 -8.86 0.33
N GLN A 61 3.50 -9.20 0.06
CA GLN A 61 2.88 -9.14 -1.28
C GLN A 61 2.13 -7.82 -1.57
N ALA A 62 2.29 -6.77 -0.75
CA ALA A 62 1.55 -5.50 -0.91
C ALA A 62 1.74 -4.84 -2.28
N TYR A 63 2.92 -5.04 -2.89
CA TYR A 63 3.31 -4.45 -4.16
C TYR A 63 3.61 -5.52 -5.23
N GLU A 64 3.13 -6.75 -5.00
CA GLU A 64 3.25 -7.86 -5.93
C GLU A 64 1.91 -8.11 -6.64
N PRO A 65 1.89 -8.68 -7.86
CA PRO A 65 0.65 -9.10 -8.49
C PRO A 65 -0.13 -10.09 -7.63
N ILE A 66 -1.47 -9.97 -7.63
CA ILE A 66 -2.37 -10.90 -6.97
C ILE A 66 -2.67 -12.09 -7.90
N HIS A 67 -2.68 -13.32 -7.38
CA HIS A 67 -3.09 -14.48 -8.16
C HIS A 67 -4.59 -14.43 -8.44
N GLU A 68 -5.03 -14.89 -9.62
CA GLU A 68 -6.45 -14.78 -10.02
C GLU A 68 -7.43 -15.46 -9.05
N SER A 69 -6.98 -16.48 -8.32
CA SER A 69 -7.79 -17.18 -7.31
C SER A 69 -8.02 -16.39 -6.01
N GLU A 70 -7.35 -15.25 -5.84
CA GLU A 70 -7.41 -14.40 -4.65
C GLU A 70 -8.10 -13.04 -4.92
N LEU A 71 -8.55 -12.81 -6.17
CA LEU A 71 -9.30 -11.61 -6.58
C LEU A 71 -10.75 -11.63 -6.08
#